data_AF-A0A2G5IYF3-F1
#
_entry.id   AF-A0A2G5IYF3-F1
#
_cell.length_a   1.000
_cell.length_b   1.000
_cell.length_c   1.000
_cell.angle_alpha   90.00
_cell.angle_beta   90.00
_cell.angle_gamma   90.00
#
_symmetry.space_group_name_H-M   'P 1'
#
loop_
_entity.id
_entity.type
_entity.pdbx_description
1 polymer ?
#
loop_
_entity_poly.entity_id
_entity_poly.type
_entity_poly.pdbx_seq_one_letter_code
_entity_poly.pdbx_strand_id
1 'polypeptide(L)'
;MQDPLTVAFEVPRPWPRVDAYGTRQAARSGVRWQLRRHRDTVLAGRAIRWPSLITVWHRDPSGFDDKTCPTHPGNAWRFHVHHWRLQVHPLQQLRRRLLTRCEVCGGRSAKGHVVNLRRSWTPKAPWWRGETGLANMACAGVELARDGDGS
;
A
#
# COMPACT_ATOMS: atom_id res chain seq x y z
N MET A 1 15.76 11.49 1.99
CA MET A 1 15.53 10.96 3.36
C MET A 1 14.74 9.67 3.24
N GLN A 2 15.34 8.53 3.59
CA GLN A 2 14.69 7.21 3.47
C GLN A 2 13.59 7.10 4.55
N ASP A 3 12.41 6.60 4.19
CA ASP A 3 11.35 6.31 5.15
C ASP A 3 11.86 5.15 6.06
N PRO A 4 11.99 5.33 7.38
CA PRO A 4 12.59 4.34 8.29
C PRO A 4 11.66 3.14 8.57
N LEU A 5 10.77 2.84 7.62
CA LEU A 5 9.76 1.80 7.71
C LEU A 5 10.22 0.58 6.89
N THR A 6 10.70 -0.43 7.59
CA THR A 6 11.05 -1.73 6.99
C THR A 6 9.90 -2.71 7.20
N VAL A 7 9.51 -3.46 6.16
CA VAL A 7 8.48 -4.50 6.29
C VAL A 7 9.01 -5.64 7.14
N ALA A 8 8.42 -5.87 8.32
CA ALA A 8 8.78 -7.01 9.16
C ALA A 8 8.20 -8.31 8.59
N PHE A 9 6.90 -8.29 8.30
CA PHE A 9 6.17 -9.36 7.61
C PHE A 9 4.79 -8.87 7.13
N GLU A 10 4.19 -9.65 6.24
CA GLU A 10 2.84 -9.40 5.74
C GLU A 10 1.99 -10.62 5.98
N VAL A 11 0.78 -10.38 6.49
CA VAL A 11 -0.23 -11.42 6.67
C VAL A 11 -1.13 -11.41 5.43
N PRO A 12 -1.10 -12.45 4.57
CA PRO A 12 -2.00 -12.54 3.43
C PRO A 12 -3.43 -12.68 3.93
N ARG A 13 -4.38 -12.12 3.20
CA ARG A 13 -5.79 -12.34 3.50
C ARG A 13 -6.21 -13.77 3.10
N PRO A 14 -7.15 -14.41 3.82
CA PRO A 14 -7.52 -15.79 3.54
C PRO A 14 -8.33 -15.96 2.25
N TRP A 15 -8.99 -14.90 1.75
CA TRP A 15 -9.78 -14.96 0.51
C TRP A 15 -9.00 -14.43 -0.70
N PRO A 16 -8.73 -15.25 -1.73
CA PRO A 16 -7.96 -14.82 -2.90
C PRO A 16 -8.67 -13.75 -3.75
N ARG A 17 -7.94 -13.15 -4.70
CA ARG A 17 -8.49 -12.34 -5.79
C ARG A 17 -8.00 -12.86 -7.13
N VAL A 18 -8.85 -12.81 -8.14
CA VAL A 18 -8.43 -12.97 -9.52
C VAL A 18 -7.71 -11.70 -9.96
N ASP A 19 -6.50 -11.84 -10.46
CA ASP A 19 -5.72 -10.75 -11.03
C ASP A 19 -5.90 -10.74 -12.56
N ALA A 20 -6.57 -9.72 -13.08
CA ALA A 20 -6.79 -9.57 -14.51
C ALA A 20 -5.48 -9.39 -15.28
N TYR A 21 -4.51 -8.66 -14.71
CA TYR A 21 -3.21 -8.47 -15.35
C TYR A 21 -2.43 -9.78 -15.38
N GLY A 22 -2.33 -10.46 -14.23
CA GLY A 22 -1.66 -11.76 -14.15
C GLY A 22 -2.31 -12.81 -15.06
N THR A 23 -3.64 -12.79 -15.19
CA THR A 23 -4.37 -13.70 -16.09
C THR A 23 -4.02 -13.43 -17.55
N ARG A 24 -3.97 -12.16 -17.97
CA ARG A 24 -3.54 -11.79 -19.33
C ARG A 24 -2.08 -12.17 -19.57
N GLN A 25 -1.21 -11.97 -18.58
CA GLN A 25 0.19 -12.34 -18.66
C GLN A 25 0.33 -13.86 -18.82
N ALA A 26 -0.36 -14.65 -18.02
CA ALA A 26 -0.39 -16.11 -18.11
C ALA A 26 -0.88 -16.59 -19.48
N ALA A 27 -1.92 -15.95 -20.04
CA ALA A 27 -2.38 -16.24 -21.39
C ALA A 27 -1.32 -15.95 -22.46
N ARG A 28 -0.62 -14.80 -22.36
CA ARG A 28 0.47 -14.42 -23.28
C ARG A 28 1.67 -15.37 -23.19
N SER A 29 2.00 -15.85 -22.00
CA SER A 29 3.11 -16.76 -21.78
C SER A 29 2.74 -18.25 -21.92
N GLY A 30 1.48 -18.58 -22.24
CA GLY A 30 1.00 -19.96 -22.33
C GLY A 30 0.99 -20.72 -21.01
N VAL A 31 1.12 -20.03 -19.86
CA VAL A 31 1.18 -20.66 -18.54
C VAL A 31 -0.22 -21.00 -18.05
N ARG A 32 -0.50 -22.29 -17.87
CA ARG A 32 -1.79 -22.76 -17.34
C ARG A 32 -1.76 -23.09 -15.85
N TRP A 33 -0.61 -23.52 -15.35
CA TRP A 33 -0.42 -23.96 -13.97
C TRP A 33 0.90 -23.41 -13.44
N GLN A 34 0.84 -22.68 -12.33
CA GLN A 34 2.04 -22.17 -11.67
C GLN A 34 1.75 -21.96 -10.19
N LEU A 35 2.35 -22.76 -9.33
CA LEU A 35 2.27 -22.61 -7.88
C LEU A 35 3.46 -21.79 -7.39
N ARG A 36 3.27 -20.51 -7.03
CA ARG A 36 4.31 -19.75 -6.29
C ARG A 36 3.94 -19.73 -4.82
N ARG A 37 4.94 -19.94 -3.98
CA ARG A 37 4.75 -20.39 -2.60
C ARG A 37 4.18 -19.32 -1.64
N HIS A 38 3.96 -18.07 -2.07
CA HIS A 38 3.71 -17.00 -1.11
C HIS A 38 2.61 -15.99 -1.43
N ARG A 39 2.28 -15.67 -2.69
CA ARG A 39 1.27 -14.63 -2.99
C ARG A 39 0.51 -14.75 -4.30
N ASP A 40 1.08 -15.39 -5.32
CA ASP A 40 0.50 -15.43 -6.66
C ASP A 40 0.60 -16.83 -7.26
N THR A 41 -0.52 -17.39 -7.71
CA THR A 41 -0.61 -18.72 -8.32
C THR A 41 -1.44 -18.62 -9.60
N VAL A 42 -1.07 -19.32 -10.66
CA VAL A 42 -1.90 -19.49 -11.85
C VAL A 42 -2.59 -20.85 -11.80
N LEU A 43 -3.93 -20.85 -11.80
CA LEU A 43 -4.75 -22.06 -11.88
C LEU A 43 -5.63 -22.01 -13.13
N ALA A 44 -5.52 -23.02 -13.99
CA ALA A 44 -6.25 -23.09 -15.26
C ALA A 44 -6.15 -21.80 -16.10
N GLY A 45 -4.98 -21.17 -16.14
CA GLY A 45 -4.73 -19.91 -16.85
C GLY A 45 -5.24 -18.65 -16.16
N ARG A 46 -5.88 -18.75 -14.99
CA ARG A 46 -6.31 -17.60 -14.17
C ARG A 46 -5.26 -17.32 -13.10
N ALA A 47 -4.75 -16.09 -13.07
CA ALA A 47 -3.88 -15.65 -11.98
C ALA A 47 -4.72 -15.32 -10.75
N ILE A 48 -4.37 -15.99 -9.65
CA ILE A 48 -4.99 -15.88 -8.35
C ILE A 48 -3.93 -15.33 -7.40
N ARG A 49 -4.26 -14.24 -6.72
CA ARG A 49 -3.38 -13.62 -5.74
C ARG A 49 -4.01 -13.53 -4.35
N TRP A 50 -3.17 -13.60 -3.33
CA TRP A 50 -3.52 -13.40 -1.92
C TRP A 50 -2.94 -12.07 -1.47
N PRO A 51 -3.68 -10.96 -1.64
CA PRO A 51 -3.17 -9.66 -1.22
C PRO A 51 -3.10 -9.59 0.30
N SER A 52 -2.20 -8.74 0.78
CA SER A 52 -1.92 -8.58 2.20
C SER A 52 -3.13 -7.97 2.92
N LEU A 53 -3.52 -8.59 4.02
CA LEU A 53 -4.55 -8.10 4.93
C LEU A 53 -3.95 -7.04 5.86
N ILE A 54 -2.79 -7.38 6.42
CA ILE A 54 -2.06 -6.58 7.39
C ILE A 54 -0.59 -6.54 6.94
N THR A 55 -0.05 -5.34 6.81
CA THR A 55 1.39 -5.13 6.68
C THR A 55 1.93 -4.63 8.02
N VAL A 56 2.87 -5.37 8.58
CA VAL A 56 3.57 -4.99 9.81
C VAL A 56 4.87 -4.32 9.41
N TRP A 57 4.96 -3.03 9.71
CA TRP A 57 6.16 -2.24 9.52
C TRP A 57 6.90 -2.14 10.83
N HIS A 58 8.22 -2.27 10.81
CA HIS A 58 9.08 -1.86 11.91
C HIS A 58 9.51 -0.41 11.66
N ARG A 59 9.34 0.46 12.66
CA ARG A 59 9.84 1.84 12.63
C ARG A 59 11.08 1.93 13.52
N ASP A 60 12.24 2.14 12.93
CA ASP A 60 13.45 2.31 13.73
C ASP A 60 13.42 3.65 14.50
N PRO A 61 13.51 3.67 15.84
CA PRO A 61 13.56 4.89 16.63
C PRO A 61 14.92 5.61 16.54
N SER A 62 15.99 4.91 16.15
CA SER A 62 17.36 5.41 16.22
C SER A 62 17.78 6.22 14.97
N GLY A 63 17.01 6.14 13.89
CA GLY A 63 17.34 6.81 12.62
C GLY A 63 18.51 6.17 11.85
N PHE A 64 19.04 5.05 12.34
CA PHE A 64 20.03 4.23 11.64
C PHE A 64 19.36 3.18 10.75
N ASP A 65 20.19 2.41 10.04
CA ASP A 65 19.76 1.30 9.21
C ASP A 65 19.00 0.23 10.01
N ASP A 66 18.12 -0.46 9.31
CA ASP A 66 17.10 -1.41 9.77
C ASP A 66 17.61 -2.65 10.53
N LYS A 67 18.92 -2.71 10.79
CA LYS A 67 19.60 -3.79 11.51
C LYS A 67 20.04 -3.41 12.92
N THR A 68 19.91 -2.14 13.28
CA THR A 68 20.60 -1.57 14.44
C THR A 68 19.61 -1.04 15.48
N CYS A 69 18.63 -1.86 15.87
CA CYS A 69 17.89 -1.61 17.11
C CYS A 69 18.83 -1.91 18.29
N PRO A 70 19.20 -0.92 19.14
CA PRO A 70 20.20 -1.12 20.19
C PRO A 70 19.83 -2.23 21.18
N THR A 71 18.53 -2.45 21.37
CA THR A 71 17.97 -3.45 22.28
C THR A 71 17.90 -4.85 21.66
N HIS A 72 17.89 -4.96 20.32
CA HIS A 72 17.67 -6.23 19.61
C HIS A 72 18.50 -6.31 18.31
N PRO A 73 19.79 -6.68 18.39
CA PRO A 73 20.64 -6.83 17.22
C PRO A 73 20.21 -8.03 16.34
N GLY A 74 20.53 -7.97 15.04
CA GLY A 74 20.28 -9.07 14.11
C GLY A 74 18.82 -9.16 13.65
N ASN A 75 18.23 -10.35 13.53
CA ASN A 75 16.83 -10.51 13.04
C ASN A 75 15.75 -10.30 14.12
N ALA A 76 16.14 -10.04 15.37
CA ALA A 76 15.22 -9.93 16.51
C ALA A 76 14.35 -8.66 16.47
N TRP A 77 14.78 -7.60 15.76
CA TRP A 77 13.97 -6.39 15.54
C TRP A 77 12.60 -6.70 14.90
N ARG A 78 12.52 -7.79 14.11
CA ARG A 78 11.27 -8.22 13.47
C ARG A 78 10.19 -8.58 14.46
N PHE A 79 10.56 -8.98 15.68
CA PHE A 79 9.66 -9.37 16.77
C PHE A 79 9.51 -8.30 17.85
N HIS A 80 10.16 -7.14 17.69
CA HIS A 80 10.07 -6.05 18.66
C HIS A 80 8.77 -5.25 18.44
N VAL A 81 7.69 -5.74 19.06
CA VAL A 81 6.32 -5.23 18.92
C VAL A 81 6.13 -3.76 19.24
N HIS A 82 6.96 -3.18 20.13
CA HIS A 82 6.86 -1.77 20.52
C HIS A 82 7.12 -0.81 19.37
N HIS A 83 7.88 -1.23 18.36
CA HIS A 83 8.19 -0.44 17.18
C HIS A 83 7.33 -0.82 15.98
N TRP A 84 6.37 -1.72 16.17
CA TRP A 84 5.50 -2.12 15.09
C TRP A 84 4.49 -1.03 14.78
N ARG A 85 4.40 -0.75 13.49
CA ARG A 85 3.34 0.03 12.89
C ARG A 85 2.51 -0.89 12.01
N LEU A 86 1.26 -1.08 12.41
CA LEU A 86 0.32 -1.93 11.69
C LEU A 86 -0.40 -1.12 10.61
N GLN A 87 -0.45 -1.67 9.40
CA GLN A 87 -1.28 -1.18 8.31
C GLN A 87 -2.33 -2.24 7.95
N VAL A 88 -3.57 -2.01 8.37
CA VAL A 88 -4.71 -2.87 8.05
C VAL A 88 -5.35 -2.38 6.75
N HIS A 89 -5.12 -3.07 5.65
CA HIS A 89 -5.53 -2.63 4.30
C HIS A 89 -7.05 -2.42 4.14
N PRO A 90 -7.93 -3.32 4.64
CA PRO A 90 -9.37 -3.10 4.58
C PRO A 90 -9.82 -1.84 5.32
N LEU A 91 -9.25 -1.60 6.52
CA LEU A 91 -9.59 -0.43 7.32
C LEU A 91 -9.11 0.86 6.63
N GLN A 92 -7.94 0.83 5.99
CA GLN A 92 -7.46 1.95 5.19
C GLN A 92 -8.36 2.24 3.99
N GLN A 93 -8.81 1.20 3.27
CA GLN A 93 -9.75 1.36 2.16
C GLN A 93 -11.11 1.90 2.63
N LEU A 94 -11.61 1.42 3.76
CA LEU A 94 -12.85 1.89 4.36
C LEU A 94 -12.74 3.36 4.78
N ARG A 95 -11.68 3.72 5.50
CA ARG A 95 -11.38 5.11 5.87
C ARG A 95 -11.34 6.01 4.64
N ARG A 96 -10.65 5.58 3.58
CA ARG A 96 -10.58 6.34 2.32
C ARG A 96 -11.93 6.54 1.66
N ARG A 97 -12.77 5.50 1.67
CA ARG A 97 -14.12 5.56 1.09
C ARG A 97 -15.05 6.46 1.89
N LEU A 98 -15.02 6.37 3.22
CA LEU A 98 -15.98 7.05 4.09
C LEU A 98 -15.55 8.48 4.44
N LEU A 99 -14.29 8.66 4.82
CA LEU A 99 -13.80 9.88 5.48
C LEU A 99 -12.90 10.73 4.60
N THR A 100 -12.05 10.11 3.77
CA THR A 100 -11.12 10.86 2.91
C THR A 100 -11.85 11.56 1.77
N ARG A 101 -11.44 12.79 1.47
CA ARG A 101 -11.89 13.60 0.34
C ARG A 101 -10.69 14.03 -0.48
N CYS A 102 -10.90 14.25 -1.77
CA CYS A 102 -9.89 14.85 -2.62
C CYS A 102 -9.66 16.30 -2.17
N GLU A 103 -8.40 16.70 -1.97
CA GLU A 103 -8.11 18.07 -1.54
C GLU A 103 -8.36 19.14 -2.61
N VAL A 104 -8.35 18.74 -3.88
CA VAL A 104 -8.57 19.67 -5.01
C VAL A 104 -10.05 19.93 -5.22
N CYS A 105 -10.85 18.86 -5.35
CA CYS A 105 -12.26 18.99 -5.73
C CYS A 105 -13.24 18.70 -4.58
N GLY A 106 -12.76 18.31 -3.39
CA GLY A 106 -13.61 17.90 -2.26
C GLY A 106 -14.34 16.56 -2.46
N GLY A 107 -14.15 15.89 -3.61
CA GLY A 107 -14.87 14.67 -3.99
C GLY A 107 -14.58 13.47 -3.09
N ARG A 108 -15.55 12.56 -2.98
CA ARG A 108 -15.42 11.29 -2.23
C ARG A 108 -14.59 10.26 -3.02
N SER A 109 -13.91 9.37 -2.30
CA SER A 109 -13.26 8.22 -2.95
C SER A 109 -14.30 7.21 -3.43
N ALA A 110 -14.41 7.07 -4.75
CA ALA A 110 -15.37 6.18 -5.41
C ALA A 110 -14.66 5.23 -6.39
N LYS A 111 -15.38 4.19 -6.85
CA LYS A 111 -14.87 3.29 -7.89
C LYS A 111 -14.59 4.10 -9.16
N GLY A 112 -13.39 3.98 -9.73
CA GLY A 112 -12.94 4.76 -10.89
C GLY A 112 -12.34 6.13 -10.54
N HIS A 113 -12.70 6.70 -9.38
CA HIS A 113 -12.19 7.99 -8.88
C HIS A 113 -11.64 7.83 -7.47
N VAL A 114 -10.63 6.98 -7.34
CA VAL A 114 -10.02 6.68 -6.04
C VAL A 114 -9.15 7.85 -5.59
N VAL A 115 -9.33 8.26 -4.34
CA VAL A 115 -8.50 9.28 -3.69
C VAL A 115 -7.34 8.56 -2.99
N ASN A 116 -6.22 8.41 -3.69
CA ASN A 116 -5.08 7.62 -3.25
C ASN A 116 -3.70 8.16 -3.67
N LEU A 117 -3.64 9.29 -4.39
CA LEU A 117 -2.37 9.91 -4.78
C LEU A 117 -1.98 10.94 -3.74
N ARG A 118 -0.79 10.77 -3.14
CA ARG A 118 -0.24 11.74 -2.19
C ARG A 118 0.37 12.92 -2.95
N ARG A 119 -0.10 14.13 -2.61
CA ARG A 119 0.41 15.42 -3.09
C ARG A 119 1.51 15.99 -2.20
N SER A 120 1.39 15.78 -0.91
CA SER A 120 2.30 16.34 0.10
C SER A 120 2.76 15.26 1.06
N TRP A 121 3.96 15.46 1.61
CA TRP A 121 4.42 14.74 2.79
C TRP A 121 3.75 15.34 4.04
N THR A 122 2.43 15.30 4.10
CA THR A 122 1.68 15.74 5.28
C THR A 122 1.65 14.62 6.33
N PRO A 123 1.77 14.97 7.62
CA PRO A 123 1.69 14.01 8.69
C PRO A 123 0.35 13.27 8.65
N LYS A 124 0.41 11.96 8.93
CA LYS A 124 -0.77 11.09 8.86
C LYS A 124 -1.81 11.55 9.89
N ALA A 125 -3.01 11.87 9.42
CA ALA A 125 -4.13 12.22 10.29
C ALA A 125 -4.61 11.01 11.13
N PRO A 126 -5.21 11.25 12.31
CA PRO A 126 -5.82 10.20 13.14
C PRO A 126 -6.78 9.31 12.35
N TRP A 127 -6.92 8.04 12.75
CA TRP A 127 -7.66 7.04 11.95
C TRP A 127 -9.15 7.37 11.75
N TRP A 128 -9.75 8.14 12.66
CA TRP A 128 -11.14 8.62 12.59
C TRP A 128 -11.33 9.90 11.76
N ARG A 129 -10.25 10.49 11.21
CA ARG A 129 -10.32 11.63 10.29
C ARG A 129 -9.95 11.20 8.88
N GLY A 130 -10.44 11.92 7.87
CA GLY A 130 -9.97 11.73 6.49
C GLY A 130 -8.45 11.89 6.39
N GLU A 131 -7.82 11.17 5.46
CA GLU A 131 -6.42 11.45 5.11
C GLU A 131 -6.36 12.81 4.38
N THR A 132 -5.42 13.67 4.78
CA THR A 132 -5.04 14.88 4.05
C THR A 132 -3.86 14.57 3.13
N GLY A 133 -3.52 15.50 2.25
CA GLY A 133 -2.52 15.36 1.20
C GLY A 133 -2.96 14.46 0.05
N LEU A 134 -4.23 14.05 -0.07
CA LEU A 134 -4.64 13.08 -1.09
C LEU A 134 -5.51 13.68 -2.19
N ALA A 135 -5.20 13.31 -3.42
CA ALA A 135 -5.97 13.62 -4.61
C ALA A 135 -6.39 12.35 -5.37
N ASN A 136 -7.40 12.52 -6.22
CA ASN A 136 -7.70 11.53 -7.25
C ASN A 136 -6.79 11.73 -8.48
N MET A 137 -6.72 10.72 -9.33
CA MET A 137 -5.85 10.73 -10.52
C MET A 137 -6.15 11.87 -11.49
N ALA A 138 -7.41 12.21 -11.70
CA ALA A 138 -7.80 13.29 -12.61
C ALA A 138 -7.30 14.65 -12.10
N CYS A 139 -7.53 14.96 -10.82
CA CYS A 139 -7.08 16.20 -10.21
C CYS A 139 -5.55 16.28 -10.13
N ALA A 140 -4.87 15.18 -9.81
CA ALA A 140 -3.42 15.15 -9.78
C ALA A 140 -2.80 15.39 -11.16
N GLY A 141 -3.39 14.83 -12.23
CA GLY A 141 -2.92 15.04 -13.60
C GLY A 141 -3.07 16.48 -14.09
N VAL A 142 -4.18 17.14 -13.75
CA VAL A 142 -4.41 18.56 -14.13
C VAL A 142 -3.41 19.50 -13.46
N GLU A 143 -3.05 19.25 -12.20
CA GLU A 143 -2.07 20.09 -11.50
C GLU A 143 -0.64 19.84 -11.99
N LEU A 144 -0.26 18.58 -12.22
CA LEU A 144 1.04 18.28 -12.85
C LEU A 144 1.21 18.98 -14.21
N ALA A 145 0.13 19.08 -14.99
CA ALA A 145 0.15 19.85 -16.24
C ALA A 145 0.34 21.36 -15.98
N ARG A 146 -0.35 21.92 -14.98
CA ARG A 146 -0.21 23.34 -14.60
C ARG A 146 1.19 23.70 -14.10
N ASP A 147 1.80 22.84 -13.29
CA ASP A 147 3.14 23.08 -12.74
C ASP A 147 4.24 22.89 -13.80
N GLY A 148 4.00 22.04 -14.81
CA GLY A 148 4.92 21.80 -15.92
C GLY A 148 4.97 22.93 -16.96
N ASP A 149 3.88 23.67 -17.15
CA ASP A 149 3.80 24.80 -18.09
C ASP A 149 4.42 26.11 -17.53
N GLY A 150 4.88 26.09 -16.27
CA GLY A 150 5.49 27.23 -15.58
C GLY A 150 7.00 27.12 -15.33
N SER A 151 7.68 26.13 -15.92
CA SER A 151 9.14 25.90 -15.78
C SER A 151 9.91 26.21 -17.06
#